data_AF-A0A1Q4ZDB4-F1
#
_entry.id   AF-A0A1Q4ZDB4-F1
#
_cell.length_a   1.000
_cell.length_b   1.000
_cell.length_c   1.000
_cell.angle_alpha   90.00
_cell.angle_beta   90.00
_cell.angle_gamma   90.00
#
_symmetry.space_group_name_H-M   'P 1'
#
loop_
_entity.id
_entity.type
_entity.pdbx_description
1 polymer ?
#
loop_
_entity_poly.entity_id
_entity_poly.type
_entity_poly.pdbx_seq_one_letter_code
_entity_poly.pdbx_strand_id
1 'polypeptide(L)'
;MLAAFVMATVVGMPDAVAAAVQPINDLGTGSYLGFQGGLYPAGRNTMPDAHRTAGVTRALRVRPLDTTGAPSPNGKYVLLSIGMSNTTQEFCSGDGSGKCASYSFIGQAAADPQVNHDKLVIVDGAAGGQTAGTWDAPADANYDRVRDTRLAPLGLTERQVQVAWVKVANANPSVSLPATNADAYQLVTQQGNILRALKKRYPNLQQVFFSSRIYGGYATTSLNPEPYAYETGFGVKWVIQAQITQMSGGGTDPRAGNLDYNNTTAWATWGPYLWANGLQPRSDGLVWDRSDFGSDGTHPSNSGRQKVGSLLLRFFKTSPHTACWFVVGGSCA
;
A
#
# COMPACT_ATOMS: atom_id res chain seq x y z
N MET A 1 2.72 -62.52 15.90
CA MET A 1 2.43 -61.59 14.80
C MET A 1 2.89 -60.21 15.23
N LEU A 2 4.05 -59.74 14.73
CA LEU A 2 4.61 -58.43 15.05
C LEU A 2 3.96 -57.36 14.15
N ALA A 3 3.43 -56.29 14.74
CA ALA A 3 2.91 -55.13 14.04
C ALA A 3 4.07 -54.23 13.59
N ALA A 4 4.16 -53.96 12.29
CA ALA A 4 5.12 -53.03 11.72
C ALA A 4 4.57 -51.59 11.84
N PHE A 5 5.24 -50.75 12.61
CA PHE A 5 5.01 -49.30 12.62
C PHE A 5 5.67 -48.69 11.37
N VAL A 6 4.86 -48.11 10.48
CA VAL A 6 5.33 -47.28 9.38
C VAL A 6 5.62 -45.90 9.93
N MET A 7 6.91 -45.53 10.03
CA MET A 7 7.29 -44.14 10.26
C MET A 7 7.02 -43.33 8.99
N ALA A 8 6.03 -42.44 9.05
CA ALA A 8 5.87 -41.39 8.06
C ALA A 8 6.98 -40.36 8.27
N THR A 9 7.93 -40.30 7.33
CA THR A 9 8.89 -39.21 7.24
C THR A 9 8.13 -37.93 6.89
N VAL A 10 7.94 -37.05 7.86
CA VAL A 10 7.57 -35.66 7.60
C VAL A 10 8.75 -35.04 6.87
N VAL A 11 8.64 -34.89 5.55
CA VAL A 11 9.58 -34.07 4.78
C VAL A 11 9.47 -32.66 5.37
N GLY A 12 10.52 -32.23 6.07
CA GLY A 12 10.61 -30.87 6.59
C GLY A 12 10.35 -29.88 5.45
N MET A 13 9.46 -28.91 5.71
CA MET A 13 9.24 -27.81 4.77
C MET A 13 10.58 -27.11 4.55
N PRO A 14 10.93 -26.72 3.31
CA PRO A 14 12.23 -26.13 3.03
C PRO A 14 12.42 -24.87 3.88
N ASP A 15 13.53 -24.83 4.64
CA ASP A 15 14.04 -23.60 5.23
C ASP A 15 14.22 -22.54 4.14
N ALA A 16 13.89 -21.28 4.46
CA ALA A 16 13.90 -20.17 3.51
C ALA A 16 15.23 -20.07 2.75
N VAL A 17 15.24 -20.47 1.47
CA VAL A 17 16.39 -20.31 0.58
C VAL A 17 16.29 -18.96 -0.11
N ALA A 18 16.90 -17.93 0.47
CA ALA A 18 17.36 -16.75 -0.27
C ALA A 18 18.52 -16.09 0.48
N ALA A 19 19.63 -15.85 -0.24
CA ALA A 19 20.73 -15.02 0.22
C ALA A 19 20.22 -13.66 0.75
N ALA A 20 20.90 -13.12 1.76
CA ALA A 20 20.51 -11.98 2.58
C ALA A 20 20.19 -10.69 1.80
N VAL A 21 18.98 -10.57 1.25
CA VAL A 21 18.48 -9.31 0.71
C VAL A 21 18.08 -8.42 1.88
N GLN A 22 18.70 -7.24 1.95
CA GLN A 22 18.42 -6.24 2.98
C GLN A 22 17.20 -5.39 2.58
N PRO A 23 16.31 -5.02 3.51
CA PRO A 23 15.19 -4.12 3.21
C PRO A 23 15.67 -2.83 2.55
N ILE A 24 14.91 -2.26 1.60
CA ILE A 24 15.44 -1.12 0.83
C ILE A 24 15.75 0.09 1.71
N ASN A 25 14.98 0.34 2.77
CA ASN A 25 15.28 1.40 3.73
C ASN A 25 16.61 1.14 4.46
N ASP A 26 16.95 -0.12 4.72
CA ASP A 26 18.18 -0.50 5.42
C ASP A 26 19.38 -0.54 4.47
N LEU A 27 19.16 -0.79 3.17
CA LEU A 27 20.20 -0.60 2.14
C LEU A 27 20.71 0.85 2.12
N GLY A 28 19.81 1.83 2.32
CA GLY A 28 20.17 3.25 2.30
C GLY A 28 20.92 3.65 1.03
N THR A 29 22.17 4.10 1.16
CA THR A 29 23.03 4.46 0.02
C THR A 29 23.65 3.26 -0.71
N GLY A 30 23.53 2.04 -0.15
CA GLY A 30 23.90 0.78 -0.80
C GLY A 30 22.95 0.41 -1.94
N SER A 31 23.17 -0.74 -2.58
CA SER A 31 22.44 -1.14 -3.77
C SER A 31 22.02 -2.61 -3.80
N TYR A 32 20.92 -2.88 -4.51
CA TYR A 32 20.48 -4.20 -4.94
C TYR A 32 20.59 -4.25 -6.46
N LEU A 33 21.44 -5.12 -7.01
CA LEU A 33 21.63 -5.28 -8.47
C LEU A 33 21.93 -3.95 -9.20
N GLY A 34 22.66 -3.04 -8.54
CA GLY A 34 22.98 -1.70 -9.07
C GLY A 34 21.93 -0.62 -8.78
N PHE A 35 20.76 -0.97 -8.24
CA PHE A 35 19.73 0.00 -7.85
C PHE A 35 19.90 0.45 -6.40
N GLN A 36 20.07 1.75 -6.20
CA GLN A 36 20.25 2.34 -4.86
C GLN A 36 19.02 2.10 -3.96
N GLY A 37 19.25 1.76 -2.69
CA GLY A 37 18.25 1.65 -1.64
C GLY A 37 17.74 3.01 -1.12
N GLY A 38 17.17 3.03 0.07
CA GLY A 38 16.44 4.16 0.66
C GLY A 38 15.02 4.29 0.10
N LEU A 39 14.09 4.75 0.93
CA LEU A 39 12.70 5.01 0.52
C LEU A 39 12.57 6.23 -0.43
N TYR A 40 13.50 7.18 -0.35
CA TYR A 40 13.50 8.43 -1.11
C TYR A 40 14.80 8.58 -1.93
N PRO A 41 14.90 9.60 -2.80
CA PRO A 41 16.10 9.84 -3.59
C PRO A 41 17.38 9.95 -2.76
N ALA A 42 18.53 9.61 -3.37
CA ALA A 42 19.85 9.66 -2.75
C ALA A 42 20.03 8.73 -1.54
N GLY A 43 19.34 7.59 -1.50
CA GLY A 43 19.50 6.59 -0.44
C GLY A 43 18.89 6.97 0.90
N ARG A 44 17.97 7.94 0.93
CA ARG A 44 17.41 8.48 2.17
C ARG A 44 16.14 7.75 2.58
N ASN A 45 15.86 7.71 3.89
CA ASN A 45 14.58 7.29 4.45
C ASN A 45 13.72 8.47 4.94
N THR A 46 14.24 9.68 4.79
CA THR A 46 13.54 10.93 5.08
C THR A 46 13.05 11.56 3.78
N MET A 47 11.80 12.04 3.80
CA MET A 47 11.19 12.70 2.66
C MET A 47 11.88 14.04 2.39
N PRO A 48 12.14 14.43 1.12
CA PRO A 48 12.65 15.76 0.81
C PRO A 48 11.72 16.88 1.28
N ASP A 49 12.28 17.97 1.81
CA ASP A 49 11.51 19.01 2.52
C ASP A 49 10.42 19.68 1.68
N ALA A 50 10.67 19.93 0.40
CA ALA A 50 9.66 20.50 -0.50
C ALA A 50 8.45 19.56 -0.66
N HIS A 51 8.71 18.26 -0.82
CA HIS A 51 7.66 17.23 -0.91
C HIS A 51 6.93 17.04 0.42
N ARG A 52 7.67 17.11 1.54
CA ARG A 52 7.12 17.07 2.91
C ARG A 52 6.16 18.23 3.16
N THR A 53 6.58 19.44 2.81
CA THR A 53 5.79 20.67 2.98
C THR A 53 4.52 20.64 2.12
N ALA A 54 4.65 20.17 0.87
CA ALA A 54 3.49 19.92 0.01
C ALA A 54 2.53 18.91 0.66
N GLY A 55 3.05 17.81 1.21
CA GLY A 55 2.26 16.79 1.92
C GLY A 55 1.47 17.34 3.10
N VAL A 56 2.11 18.14 3.97
CA VAL A 56 1.44 18.82 5.09
C VAL A 56 0.35 19.78 4.58
N THR A 57 0.65 20.55 3.53
CA THR A 57 -0.33 21.45 2.91
C THR A 57 -1.55 20.69 2.37
N ARG A 58 -1.35 19.49 1.80
CA ARG A 58 -2.43 18.62 1.33
C ARG A 58 -3.21 18.00 2.50
N ALA A 59 -2.52 17.59 3.56
CA ALA A 59 -3.14 17.06 4.77
C ALA A 59 -4.12 18.07 5.39
N LEU A 60 -3.70 19.35 5.50
CA LEU A 60 -4.51 20.44 6.05
C LEU A 60 -5.72 20.80 5.16
N ARG A 61 -5.78 20.30 3.92
CA ARG A 61 -6.95 20.46 3.03
C ARG A 61 -7.96 19.34 3.15
N VAL A 62 -7.60 18.23 3.81
CA VAL A 62 -8.55 17.14 4.08
C VAL A 62 -9.59 17.65 5.07
N ARG A 63 -10.85 17.66 4.65
CA ARG A 63 -11.95 18.21 5.45
C ARG A 63 -13.28 17.53 5.14
N PRO A 64 -14.27 17.59 6.03
CA PRO A 64 -15.62 17.06 5.76
C PRO A 64 -16.25 17.67 4.49
N LEU A 65 -16.74 16.82 3.59
CA LEU A 65 -17.46 17.20 2.38
C LEU A 65 -18.86 16.57 2.38
N ASP A 66 -19.85 17.27 1.83
CA ASP A 66 -21.13 16.66 1.49
C ASP A 66 -21.03 15.76 0.24
N THR A 67 -22.15 15.15 -0.15
CA THR A 67 -22.21 14.22 -1.29
C THR A 67 -22.00 14.90 -2.65
N THR A 68 -22.14 16.23 -2.72
CA THR A 68 -21.81 17.03 -3.92
C THR A 68 -20.33 17.39 -3.99
N GLY A 69 -19.57 17.12 -2.92
CA GLY A 69 -18.16 17.44 -2.80
C GLY A 69 -17.88 18.85 -2.28
N ALA A 70 -18.90 19.56 -1.79
CA ALA A 70 -18.74 20.88 -1.18
C ALA A 70 -18.38 20.74 0.32
N PRO A 71 -17.59 21.66 0.90
CA PRO A 71 -17.30 21.65 2.32
C PRO A 71 -18.57 21.74 3.17
N SER A 72 -18.72 20.83 4.14
CA SER A 72 -19.90 20.79 4.99
C SER A 72 -19.52 20.31 6.40
N PRO A 73 -19.88 21.04 7.49
CA PRO A 73 -19.60 20.61 8.87
C PRO A 73 -20.20 19.23 9.21
N ASN A 74 -21.28 18.85 8.54
CA ASN A 74 -21.95 17.55 8.70
C ASN A 74 -21.48 16.50 7.67
N GLY A 75 -20.54 16.88 6.80
CA GLY A 75 -19.98 16.03 5.77
C GLY A 75 -19.05 14.95 6.30
N LYS A 76 -18.49 14.19 5.37
CA LYS A 76 -17.51 13.13 5.62
C LYS A 76 -16.32 13.29 4.67
N TYR A 77 -15.21 12.68 5.03
CA TYR A 77 -14.10 12.43 4.11
C TYR A 77 -13.70 10.97 4.16
N VAL A 78 -13.31 10.44 3.01
CA VAL A 78 -13.05 9.01 2.85
C VAL A 78 -11.56 8.73 2.68
N LEU A 79 -11.09 7.77 3.48
CA LEU A 79 -9.85 7.01 3.26
C LEU A 79 -10.22 5.69 2.57
N LEU A 80 -9.73 5.50 1.35
CA LEU A 80 -10.07 4.36 0.49
C LEU A 80 -8.86 3.43 0.27
N SER A 81 -9.02 2.12 0.40
CA SER A 81 -8.01 1.16 -0.08
C SER A 81 -8.12 0.89 -1.58
N ILE A 82 -6.98 0.72 -2.24
CA ILE A 82 -6.88 0.34 -3.66
C ILE A 82 -5.89 -0.81 -3.79
N GLY A 83 -6.34 -1.92 -4.39
CA GLY A 83 -5.46 -3.03 -4.72
C GLY A 83 -6.12 -4.40 -4.67
N MET A 84 -5.28 -5.41 -4.42
CA MET A 84 -5.57 -6.82 -4.63
C MET A 84 -5.97 -7.57 -3.35
N SER A 85 -5.95 -8.91 -3.39
CA SER A 85 -6.36 -9.79 -2.27
C SER A 85 -5.63 -9.51 -0.96
N ASN A 86 -4.30 -9.35 -0.98
CA ASN A 86 -3.51 -9.00 0.20
C ASN A 86 -4.02 -7.68 0.82
N THR A 87 -4.29 -6.69 -0.04
CA THR A 87 -4.75 -5.36 0.35
C THR A 87 -6.09 -5.42 1.08
N THR A 88 -7.11 -6.07 0.52
CA THR A 88 -8.42 -6.20 1.21
C THR A 88 -8.36 -7.08 2.46
N GLN A 89 -7.50 -8.10 2.48
CA GLN A 89 -7.32 -8.97 3.65
C GLN A 89 -6.68 -8.22 4.83
N GLU A 90 -5.70 -7.37 4.57
CA GLU A 90 -5.02 -6.56 5.58
C GLU A 90 -5.84 -5.33 6.00
N PHE A 91 -6.53 -4.71 5.04
CA PHE A 91 -7.32 -3.51 5.28
C PHE A 91 -8.64 -3.81 5.99
N CYS A 92 -9.29 -4.94 5.68
CA CYS A 92 -10.63 -5.28 6.15
C CYS A 92 -10.81 -6.75 6.57
N SER A 93 -10.83 -7.71 5.64
CA SER A 93 -11.02 -9.14 5.93
C SER A 93 -10.76 -10.03 4.70
N GLY A 94 -11.02 -9.47 3.52
CA GLY A 94 -10.93 -10.16 2.24
C GLY A 94 -12.13 -11.03 1.89
N ASP A 95 -13.19 -11.02 2.70
CA ASP A 95 -14.39 -11.85 2.46
C ASP A 95 -15.39 -11.23 1.46
N GLY A 96 -15.15 -9.99 1.03
CA GLY A 96 -15.98 -9.28 0.05
C GLY A 96 -17.32 -8.76 0.59
N SER A 97 -17.70 -9.09 1.83
CA SER A 97 -18.97 -8.72 2.47
C SER A 97 -19.05 -7.24 2.87
N GLY A 98 -17.90 -6.57 2.96
CA GLY A 98 -17.78 -5.22 3.52
C GLY A 98 -17.73 -5.18 5.05
N LYS A 99 -17.85 -6.33 5.74
CA LYS A 99 -17.62 -6.46 7.18
C LYS A 99 -16.14 -6.71 7.44
N CYS A 100 -15.52 -5.80 8.18
CA CYS A 100 -14.10 -5.91 8.50
C CYS A 100 -13.88 -6.66 9.80
N ALA A 101 -12.88 -7.53 9.81
CA ALA A 101 -12.47 -8.28 10.99
C ALA A 101 -11.72 -7.37 11.96
N SER A 102 -11.87 -7.61 13.28
CA SER A 102 -11.24 -6.80 14.33
C SER A 102 -9.71 -6.74 14.24
N TYR A 103 -9.08 -7.78 13.70
CA TYR A 103 -7.63 -7.82 13.51
C TYR A 103 -7.16 -6.99 12.30
N SER A 104 -8.01 -6.62 11.35
CA SER A 104 -7.60 -5.81 10.19
C SER A 104 -7.34 -4.34 10.54
N PHE A 105 -6.83 -3.55 9.61
CA PHE A 105 -6.70 -2.10 9.81
C PHE A 105 -8.03 -1.43 10.17
N ILE A 106 -9.11 -1.64 9.39
CA ILE A 106 -10.41 -1.02 9.67
C ILE A 106 -10.93 -1.48 11.04
N GLY A 107 -10.77 -2.76 11.38
CA GLY A 107 -11.18 -3.29 12.68
C GLY A 107 -10.43 -2.65 13.85
N GLN A 108 -9.11 -2.52 13.73
CA GLN A 108 -8.28 -1.86 14.74
C GLN A 108 -8.59 -0.37 14.85
N ALA A 109 -8.78 0.32 13.72
CA ALA A 109 -9.14 1.73 13.70
C ALA A 109 -10.52 1.98 14.32
N ALA A 110 -11.51 1.13 14.03
CA ALA A 110 -12.86 1.22 14.61
C ALA A 110 -12.87 1.05 16.14
N ALA A 111 -11.94 0.26 16.69
CA ALA A 111 -11.80 0.05 18.13
C ALA A 111 -10.96 1.13 18.84
N ASP A 112 -10.21 1.95 18.09
CA ASP A 112 -9.31 2.95 18.67
C ASP A 112 -10.05 4.27 18.94
N PRO A 113 -10.18 4.71 20.21
CA PRO A 113 -10.94 5.91 20.56
C PRO A 113 -10.27 7.21 20.12
N GLN A 114 -9.01 7.19 19.69
CA GLN A 114 -8.32 8.37 19.18
C GLN A 114 -8.66 8.65 17.71
N VAL A 115 -9.16 7.65 16.97
CA VAL A 115 -9.54 7.82 15.56
C VAL A 115 -10.77 8.73 15.45
N ASN A 116 -10.79 9.61 14.45
CA ASN A 116 -11.90 10.54 14.22
C ASN A 116 -13.13 9.82 13.62
N HIS A 117 -13.93 9.20 14.47
CA HIS A 117 -15.15 8.49 14.07
C HIS A 117 -16.29 9.42 13.62
N ASP A 118 -16.22 10.72 13.91
CA ASP A 118 -17.26 11.67 13.54
C ASP A 118 -17.18 12.06 12.06
N LYS A 119 -15.98 12.26 11.50
CA LYS A 119 -15.83 12.79 10.14
C LYS A 119 -15.16 11.85 9.14
N LEU A 120 -14.25 11.00 9.60
CA LEU A 120 -13.57 10.03 8.74
C LEU A 120 -14.49 8.82 8.50
N VAL A 121 -14.55 8.37 7.25
CA VAL A 121 -15.02 7.02 6.91
C VAL A 121 -13.90 6.27 6.22
N ILE A 122 -13.58 5.08 6.72
CA ILE A 122 -12.56 4.21 6.14
C ILE A 122 -13.27 3.13 5.32
N VAL A 123 -12.94 3.02 4.03
CA VAL A 123 -13.66 2.17 3.08
C VAL A 123 -12.69 1.22 2.38
N ASP A 124 -13.03 -0.08 2.36
CA ASP A 124 -12.27 -1.08 1.61
C ASP A 124 -12.72 -1.12 0.14
N GLY A 125 -11.93 -0.50 -0.74
CA GLY A 125 -12.12 -0.55 -2.19
C GLY A 125 -11.39 -1.73 -2.85
N ALA A 126 -10.32 -2.23 -2.22
CA ALA A 126 -9.54 -3.36 -2.70
C ALA A 126 -10.39 -4.64 -2.83
N ALA A 127 -9.96 -5.54 -3.71
CA ALA A 127 -10.66 -6.81 -3.90
C ALA A 127 -9.72 -7.92 -4.40
N GLY A 128 -10.10 -9.17 -4.13
CA GLY A 128 -9.38 -10.35 -4.60
C GLY A 128 -9.21 -10.37 -6.12
N GLY A 129 -8.01 -10.75 -6.57
CA GLY A 129 -7.68 -10.85 -8.00
C GLY A 129 -7.47 -9.51 -8.72
N GLN A 130 -7.62 -8.36 -8.05
CA GLN A 130 -7.52 -7.04 -8.70
C GLN A 130 -6.09 -6.48 -8.62
N THR A 131 -5.23 -6.93 -9.55
CA THR A 131 -3.82 -6.53 -9.67
C THR A 131 -3.66 -5.08 -10.14
N ALA A 132 -2.41 -4.58 -10.21
CA ALA A 132 -2.14 -3.18 -10.58
C ALA A 132 -2.80 -2.75 -11.90
N GLY A 133 -2.79 -3.62 -12.92
CA GLY A 133 -3.36 -3.33 -14.24
C GLY A 133 -4.90 -3.33 -14.32
N THR A 134 -5.62 -3.54 -13.21
CA THR A 134 -7.10 -3.40 -13.17
C THR A 134 -7.56 -2.15 -12.42
N TRP A 135 -6.62 -1.24 -12.16
CA TRP A 135 -6.83 0.06 -11.52
C TRP A 135 -6.16 1.20 -12.29
N ASP A 136 -5.54 0.93 -13.43
CA ASP A 136 -4.62 1.85 -14.09
C ASP A 136 -5.32 2.73 -15.15
N ALA A 137 -6.61 2.52 -15.39
CA ALA A 137 -7.45 3.44 -16.15
C ALA A 137 -8.70 3.85 -15.36
N PRO A 138 -9.16 5.12 -15.45
CA PRO A 138 -10.38 5.55 -14.76
C PRO A 138 -11.65 4.83 -15.24
N ALA A 139 -11.60 4.20 -16.41
CA ALA A 139 -12.69 3.39 -16.95
C ALA A 139 -12.69 1.94 -16.42
N ASP A 140 -11.69 1.55 -15.63
CA ASP A 140 -11.62 0.19 -15.09
C ASP A 140 -12.81 -0.11 -14.19
N ALA A 141 -13.38 -1.31 -14.38
CA ALA A 141 -14.60 -1.76 -13.72
C ALA A 141 -14.50 -1.73 -12.19
N ASN A 142 -13.29 -1.80 -11.62
CA ASN A 142 -13.08 -1.70 -10.18
C ASN A 142 -13.58 -0.38 -9.60
N TYR A 143 -13.43 0.73 -10.31
CA TYR A 143 -13.87 2.01 -9.81
C TYR A 143 -15.39 2.11 -9.75
N ASP A 144 -16.09 1.57 -10.75
CA ASP A 144 -17.55 1.49 -10.74
C ASP A 144 -18.06 0.55 -9.65
N ARG A 145 -17.39 -0.60 -9.48
CA ARG A 145 -17.64 -1.50 -8.34
C ARG A 145 -17.49 -0.77 -7.00
N VAL A 146 -16.42 0.00 -6.80
CA VAL A 146 -16.21 0.77 -5.55
C VAL A 146 -17.32 1.80 -5.36
N ARG A 147 -17.68 2.56 -6.40
CA ARG A 147 -18.78 3.53 -6.35
C ARG A 147 -20.08 2.85 -5.90
N ASP A 148 -20.46 1.77 -6.56
CA ASP A 148 -21.80 1.19 -6.44
C ASP A 148 -21.94 0.26 -5.22
N THR A 149 -20.86 -0.46 -4.86
CA THR A 149 -20.93 -1.54 -3.85
C THR A 149 -20.22 -1.20 -2.53
N ARG A 150 -19.46 -0.11 -2.47
CA ARG A 150 -18.72 0.29 -1.27
C ARG A 150 -19.08 1.69 -0.80
N LEU A 151 -19.14 2.68 -1.69
CA LEU A 151 -19.45 4.06 -1.33
C LEU A 151 -20.95 4.32 -1.22
N ALA A 152 -21.71 4.02 -2.27
CA ALA A 152 -23.15 4.32 -2.31
C ALA A 152 -23.96 3.68 -1.17
N PRO A 153 -23.72 2.41 -0.75
CA PRO A 153 -24.44 1.82 0.38
C PRO A 153 -24.20 2.51 1.73
N LEU A 154 -23.11 3.28 1.84
CA LEU A 154 -22.78 4.09 3.01
C LEU A 154 -23.28 5.54 2.89
N GLY A 155 -24.04 5.87 1.83
CA GLY A 155 -24.47 7.23 1.51
C GLY A 155 -23.32 8.14 1.06
N LEU A 156 -22.19 7.57 0.63
CA LEU A 156 -20.99 8.30 0.22
C LEU A 156 -20.90 8.41 -1.30
N THR A 157 -20.15 9.41 -1.77
CA THR A 157 -19.81 9.56 -3.20
C THR A 157 -18.31 9.59 -3.43
N GLU A 158 -17.89 9.36 -4.68
CA GLU A 158 -16.49 9.49 -5.10
C GLU A 158 -15.93 10.91 -4.83
N ARG A 159 -16.79 11.91 -4.71
CA ARG A 159 -16.40 13.29 -4.39
C ARG A 159 -15.96 13.47 -2.93
N GLN A 160 -16.28 12.54 -2.04
CA GLN A 160 -15.86 12.59 -0.64
C GLN A 160 -14.53 11.84 -0.40
N VAL A 161 -14.03 11.10 -1.40
CA VAL A 161 -12.71 10.45 -1.35
C VAL A 161 -11.62 11.50 -1.43
N GLN A 162 -10.84 11.61 -0.35
CA GLN A 162 -9.76 12.59 -0.20
C GLN A 162 -8.41 11.93 0.06
N VAL A 163 -8.40 10.67 0.51
CA VAL A 163 -7.17 9.92 0.77
C VAL A 163 -7.29 8.51 0.20
N ALA A 164 -6.22 7.99 -0.39
CA ALA A 164 -6.13 6.60 -0.80
C ALA A 164 -4.89 5.91 -0.22
N TRP A 165 -5.05 4.67 0.26
CA TRP A 165 -3.94 3.75 0.52
C TRP A 165 -3.87 2.72 -0.61
N VAL A 166 -2.72 2.66 -1.29
CA VAL A 166 -2.52 1.85 -2.47
C VAL A 166 -1.48 0.79 -2.18
N LYS A 167 -1.86 -0.47 -2.35
CA LYS A 167 -0.94 -1.62 -2.30
C LYS A 167 -1.28 -2.54 -3.46
N VAL A 168 -0.40 -2.59 -4.46
CA VAL A 168 -0.63 -3.31 -5.71
C VAL A 168 0.61 -4.14 -6.09
N ALA A 169 0.39 -5.21 -6.84
CA ALA A 169 1.41 -5.97 -7.53
C ALA A 169 0.79 -6.63 -8.78
N ASN A 170 1.64 -7.22 -9.62
CA ASN A 170 1.21 -8.07 -10.73
C ASN A 170 1.21 -9.54 -10.33
N ALA A 171 0.27 -10.29 -10.87
CA ALA A 171 0.17 -11.73 -10.67
C ALA A 171 1.08 -12.46 -11.68
N ASN A 172 1.71 -13.54 -11.23
CA ASN A 172 2.62 -14.38 -12.04
C ASN A 172 3.73 -13.58 -12.75
N PRO A 173 4.46 -12.71 -12.02
CA PRO A 173 5.63 -12.06 -12.59
C PRO A 173 6.67 -13.09 -13.02
N SER A 174 7.46 -12.77 -14.04
CA SER A 174 8.40 -13.72 -14.65
C SER A 174 9.77 -13.13 -14.97
N VAL A 175 9.93 -11.80 -14.90
CA VAL A 175 11.18 -11.12 -15.22
C VAL A 175 11.59 -10.21 -14.07
N SER A 176 12.67 -10.58 -13.37
CA SER A 176 13.20 -9.80 -12.24
C SER A 176 14.21 -8.75 -12.68
N LEU A 177 14.58 -7.85 -11.77
CA LEU A 177 15.71 -6.96 -11.97
C LEU A 177 17.02 -7.76 -12.17
N PRO A 178 18.02 -7.21 -12.89
CA PRO A 178 18.06 -5.88 -13.51
C PRO A 178 17.58 -5.84 -14.96
N ALA A 179 16.86 -6.86 -15.45
CA ALA A 179 16.39 -6.91 -16.84
C ALA A 179 15.60 -5.64 -17.20
N THR A 180 15.82 -5.11 -18.40
CA THR A 180 15.25 -3.81 -18.83
C THR A 180 13.72 -3.82 -18.89
N ASN A 181 13.13 -5.00 -19.07
CA ASN A 181 11.71 -5.31 -19.05
C ASN A 181 11.23 -6.00 -17.76
N ALA A 182 11.95 -5.85 -16.64
CA ALA A 182 11.53 -6.41 -15.36
C ALA A 182 10.13 -5.96 -14.93
N ASP A 183 9.40 -6.85 -14.25
CA ASP A 183 8.06 -6.62 -13.70
C ASP A 183 8.00 -5.40 -12.78
N ALA A 184 9.08 -5.10 -12.05
CA ALA A 184 9.19 -3.92 -11.21
C ALA A 184 9.00 -2.62 -12.02
N TYR A 185 9.49 -2.57 -13.27
CA TYR A 185 9.30 -1.41 -14.14
C TYR A 185 7.90 -1.31 -14.71
N GLN A 186 7.26 -2.44 -15.05
CA GLN A 186 5.85 -2.46 -15.43
C GLN A 186 4.98 -1.89 -14.29
N LEU A 187 5.32 -2.27 -13.05
CA LEU A 187 4.62 -1.77 -11.86
C LEU A 187 4.80 -0.25 -11.68
N VAL A 188 5.93 0.35 -12.07
CA VAL A 188 6.10 1.82 -12.07
C VAL A 188 5.10 2.48 -13.03
N THR A 189 4.98 1.97 -14.25
CA THR A 189 4.03 2.48 -15.24
C THR A 189 2.60 2.38 -14.74
N GLN A 190 2.21 1.22 -14.21
CA GLN A 190 0.86 1.01 -13.67
C GLN A 190 0.57 1.88 -12.46
N GLN A 191 1.51 2.05 -11.52
CA GLN A 191 1.31 2.93 -10.36
C GLN A 191 1.16 4.40 -10.76
N GLY A 192 1.92 4.86 -11.77
CA GLY A 192 1.73 6.21 -12.32
C GLY A 192 0.36 6.38 -12.98
N ASN A 193 -0.08 5.37 -13.73
CA ASN A 193 -1.41 5.31 -14.32
C ASN A 193 -2.52 5.32 -13.25
N ILE A 194 -2.37 4.51 -12.19
CA ILE A 194 -3.26 4.49 -11.02
C ILE A 194 -3.36 5.89 -10.40
N LEU A 195 -2.25 6.62 -10.20
CA LEU A 195 -2.30 7.98 -9.65
C LEU A 195 -3.17 8.94 -10.49
N ARG A 196 -3.06 8.85 -11.82
CA ARG A 196 -3.89 9.63 -12.75
C ARG A 196 -5.35 9.20 -12.72
N ALA A 197 -5.61 7.88 -12.73
CA ALA A 197 -6.95 7.32 -12.66
C ALA A 197 -7.66 7.72 -11.35
N LEU A 198 -6.97 7.61 -10.20
CA LEU A 198 -7.46 8.05 -8.90
C LEU A 198 -7.82 9.54 -8.91
N LYS A 199 -6.97 10.42 -9.45
CA LYS A 199 -7.27 11.86 -9.51
C LYS A 199 -8.48 12.16 -10.39
N LYS A 200 -8.69 11.39 -11.47
CA LYS A 200 -9.84 11.52 -12.35
C LYS A 200 -11.15 11.05 -11.70
N ARG A 201 -11.11 9.93 -10.95
CA ARG A 201 -12.29 9.36 -10.26
C ARG A 201 -12.64 10.12 -8.99
N TYR A 202 -11.63 10.57 -8.25
CA TYR A 202 -11.77 11.21 -6.96
C TYR A 202 -11.32 12.68 -7.05
N PRO A 203 -12.19 13.60 -7.49
CA PRO A 203 -11.80 14.98 -7.82
C PRO A 203 -11.18 15.73 -6.62
N ASN A 204 -11.64 15.42 -5.41
CA ASN A 204 -11.16 16.04 -4.17
C ASN A 204 -9.95 15.32 -3.54
N LEU A 205 -9.39 14.30 -4.19
CA LEU A 205 -8.22 13.55 -3.70
C LEU A 205 -7.04 14.48 -3.42
N GLN A 206 -6.54 14.42 -2.18
CA GLN A 206 -5.42 15.20 -1.66
C GLN A 206 -4.14 14.37 -1.55
N GLN A 207 -4.26 13.15 -1.03
CA GLN A 207 -3.10 12.33 -0.65
C GLN A 207 -3.26 10.87 -1.08
N VAL A 208 -2.16 10.27 -1.55
CA VAL A 208 -2.05 8.85 -1.87
C VAL A 208 -0.83 8.26 -1.15
N PHE A 209 -1.04 7.16 -0.44
CA PHE A 209 -0.01 6.48 0.32
C PHE A 209 0.25 5.09 -0.27
N PHE A 210 1.43 4.87 -0.84
CA PHE A 210 1.82 3.58 -1.38
C PHE A 210 2.51 2.70 -0.34
N SER A 211 2.18 1.41 -0.33
CA SER A 211 2.91 0.39 0.41
C SER A 211 3.36 -0.73 -0.51
N SER A 212 4.53 -1.30 -0.22
CA SER A 212 5.03 -2.50 -0.91
C SER A 212 4.24 -3.75 -0.54
N ARG A 213 4.56 -4.88 -1.19
CA ARG A 213 4.25 -6.19 -0.62
C ARG A 213 4.92 -6.40 0.73
N ILE A 214 4.33 -7.33 1.48
CA ILE A 214 5.01 -8.02 2.59
C ILE A 214 6.00 -9.04 2.01
N TYR A 215 6.75 -9.72 2.86
CA TYR A 215 7.71 -10.75 2.45
C TYR A 215 7.08 -11.84 1.58
N GLY A 216 7.74 -12.23 0.49
CA GLY A 216 7.27 -13.27 -0.42
C GLY A 216 8.02 -14.60 -0.31
N GLY A 217 9.00 -14.72 0.60
CA GLY A 217 9.93 -15.86 0.60
C GLY A 217 9.32 -17.18 1.08
N TYR A 218 8.12 -17.13 1.64
CA TYR A 218 7.36 -18.33 2.02
C TYR A 218 6.40 -18.82 0.95
N ALA A 219 6.24 -18.09 -0.16
CA ALA A 219 5.28 -18.39 -1.20
C ALA A 219 5.54 -19.77 -1.83
N THR A 220 4.51 -20.61 -1.86
CA THR A 220 4.54 -21.92 -2.51
C THR A 220 3.85 -21.91 -3.88
N THR A 221 3.50 -20.72 -4.37
CA THR A 221 2.80 -20.50 -5.65
C THR A 221 3.55 -19.45 -6.47
N SER A 222 3.28 -19.42 -7.78
CA SER A 222 3.83 -18.40 -8.68
C SER A 222 3.16 -17.04 -8.57
N LEU A 223 2.18 -16.86 -7.67
CA LEU A 223 1.31 -15.69 -7.70
C LEU A 223 2.11 -14.38 -7.60
N ASN A 224 3.05 -14.26 -6.66
CA ASN A 224 4.05 -13.18 -6.60
C ASN A 224 5.10 -13.52 -5.51
N PRO A 225 6.00 -14.49 -5.76
CA PRO A 225 7.04 -14.89 -4.82
C PRO A 225 8.20 -13.88 -4.79
N GLU A 226 9.25 -14.13 -4.01
CA GLU A 226 10.53 -13.42 -4.19
C GLU A 226 11.20 -13.79 -5.53
N PRO A 227 11.96 -12.87 -6.15
CA PRO A 227 12.30 -11.52 -5.69
C PRO A 227 11.23 -10.47 -5.98
N TYR A 228 10.13 -10.83 -6.64
CA TYR A 228 9.14 -9.88 -7.13
C TYR A 228 8.40 -9.13 -6.00
N ALA A 229 8.14 -9.83 -4.89
CA ALA A 229 7.56 -9.21 -3.70
C ALA A 229 8.48 -8.11 -3.13
N TYR A 230 9.78 -8.40 -2.95
CA TYR A 230 10.79 -7.41 -2.57
C TYR A 230 10.90 -6.26 -3.58
N GLU A 231 10.92 -6.57 -4.87
CA GLU A 231 11.08 -5.59 -5.96
C GLU A 231 9.88 -4.63 -6.09
N THR A 232 8.71 -4.96 -5.54
CA THR A 232 7.61 -3.99 -5.40
C THR A 232 8.02 -2.76 -4.58
N GLY A 233 8.96 -2.91 -3.64
CA GLY A 233 9.54 -1.78 -2.90
C GLY A 233 10.27 -0.80 -3.81
N PHE A 234 11.02 -1.29 -4.81
CA PHE A 234 11.64 -0.44 -5.82
C PHE A 234 10.61 0.21 -6.73
N GLY A 235 9.56 -0.54 -7.14
CA GLY A 235 8.45 0.03 -7.90
C GLY A 235 7.79 1.23 -7.21
N VAL A 236 7.52 1.12 -5.90
CA VAL A 236 6.96 2.22 -5.10
C VAL A 236 7.97 3.37 -4.95
N LYS A 237 9.23 3.05 -4.65
CA LYS A 237 10.30 4.05 -4.54
C LYS A 237 10.37 4.90 -5.82
N TRP A 238 10.41 4.25 -6.98
CA TRP A 238 10.62 4.91 -8.26
C TRP A 238 9.44 5.77 -8.69
N VAL A 239 8.18 5.37 -8.46
CA VAL A 239 7.03 6.23 -8.78
C VAL A 239 6.97 7.48 -7.89
N ILE A 240 7.32 7.36 -6.60
CA ILE A 240 7.41 8.50 -5.69
C ILE A 240 8.57 9.41 -6.08
N GLN A 241 9.74 8.83 -6.38
CA GLN A 241 10.89 9.57 -6.87
C GLN A 241 10.59 10.30 -8.18
N ALA A 242 9.89 9.67 -9.12
CA ALA A 242 9.47 10.31 -10.38
C ALA A 242 8.61 11.55 -10.12
N GLN A 243 7.63 11.47 -9.21
CA GLN A 243 6.82 12.62 -8.82
C GLN A 243 7.68 13.72 -8.18
N ILE A 244 8.57 13.38 -7.23
CA ILE A 244 9.47 14.34 -6.59
C ILE A 244 10.35 15.05 -7.63
N THR A 245 10.98 14.28 -8.53
CA THR A 245 11.84 14.80 -9.59
C THR A 245 11.08 15.73 -10.53
N GLN A 246 9.87 15.35 -10.95
CA GLN A 246 9.05 16.20 -11.80
C GLN A 246 8.72 17.53 -11.11
N MET A 247 8.36 17.48 -9.84
CA MET A 247 7.96 18.66 -9.06
C MET A 247 9.14 19.58 -8.72
N SER A 248 10.38 19.07 -8.80
CA SER A 248 11.60 19.87 -8.73
C SER A 248 12.12 20.33 -10.09
N GLY A 249 11.35 20.19 -11.18
CA GLY A 249 11.71 20.64 -12.52
C GLY A 249 12.51 19.65 -13.37
N GLY A 250 12.65 18.39 -12.94
CA GLY A 250 13.38 17.34 -13.65
C GLY A 250 12.63 16.74 -14.85
N GLY A 251 11.43 17.23 -15.17
CA GLY A 251 10.61 16.75 -16.28
C GLY A 251 9.78 15.51 -15.95
N THR A 252 9.10 14.99 -16.97
CA THR A 252 8.24 13.80 -16.84
C THR A 252 9.07 12.54 -16.97
N ASP A 253 8.93 11.61 -16.01
CA ASP A 253 9.55 10.29 -16.10
C ASP A 253 8.92 9.48 -17.24
N PRO A 254 9.71 8.87 -18.15
CA PRO A 254 9.19 8.19 -19.33
C PRO A 254 8.42 6.90 -19.00
N ARG A 255 8.63 6.28 -17.83
CA ARG A 255 7.91 5.07 -17.42
C ARG A 255 6.67 5.42 -16.60
N ALA A 256 6.81 6.30 -15.61
CA ALA A 256 5.74 6.66 -14.70
C ALA A 256 4.71 7.62 -15.33
N GLY A 257 5.13 8.39 -16.35
CA GLY A 257 4.32 9.40 -17.01
C GLY A 257 4.16 10.68 -16.17
N ASN A 258 3.26 11.57 -16.58
CA ASN A 258 3.05 12.84 -15.89
C ASN A 258 2.42 12.62 -14.50
N LEU A 259 3.13 13.04 -13.46
CA LEU A 259 2.79 12.94 -12.05
C LEU A 259 2.72 14.30 -11.34
N ASP A 260 2.58 15.40 -12.08
CA ASP A 260 2.38 16.73 -11.49
C ASP A 260 1.18 16.71 -10.51
N TYR A 261 1.43 16.96 -9.22
CA TYR A 261 0.40 16.90 -8.19
C TYR A 261 -0.37 18.22 -8.01
N ASN A 262 -0.07 19.25 -8.80
CA ASN A 262 -0.85 20.48 -8.80
C ASN A 262 -2.11 20.30 -9.66
N ASN A 263 -2.01 19.59 -10.79
CA ASN A 263 -3.11 19.48 -11.75
C ASN A 263 -3.42 18.07 -12.25
N THR A 264 -2.44 17.15 -12.29
CA THR A 264 -2.59 15.86 -13.00
C THR A 264 -2.90 14.70 -12.07
N THR A 265 -2.25 14.68 -10.91
CA THR A 265 -2.38 13.62 -9.90
C THR A 265 -2.62 14.22 -8.51
N ALA A 266 -2.74 13.37 -7.49
CA ALA A 266 -2.64 13.79 -6.10
C ALA A 266 -1.19 13.66 -5.60
N TRP A 267 -0.88 14.33 -4.49
CA TRP A 267 0.40 14.15 -3.82
C TRP A 267 0.52 12.71 -3.33
N ALA A 268 1.62 12.04 -3.69
CA ALA A 268 1.87 10.64 -3.41
C ALA A 268 3.15 10.46 -2.61
N THR A 269 3.11 9.57 -1.61
CA THR A 269 4.28 9.21 -0.83
C THR A 269 4.17 7.79 -0.27
N TRP A 270 5.16 7.38 0.52
CA TRP A 270 5.12 6.12 1.25
C TRP A 270 4.06 6.15 2.35
N GLY A 271 3.20 5.13 2.36
CA GLY A 271 2.60 4.61 3.59
C GLY A 271 3.64 3.83 4.41
N PRO A 272 3.24 2.90 5.29
CA PRO A 272 4.22 2.01 5.90
C PRO A 272 4.94 1.17 4.83
N TYR A 273 6.26 1.07 4.92
CA TYR A 273 7.03 0.09 4.14
C TYR A 273 6.87 -1.28 4.81
N LEU A 274 6.28 -2.24 4.08
CA LEU A 274 5.77 -3.48 4.68
C LEU A 274 6.72 -4.66 4.54
N TRP A 275 7.73 -4.56 3.68
CA TRP A 275 8.65 -5.67 3.46
C TRP A 275 9.73 -5.73 4.55
N ALA A 276 10.05 -6.95 4.97
CA ALA A 276 11.21 -7.30 5.80
C ALA A 276 11.67 -8.71 5.38
N ASN A 277 12.94 -9.06 5.62
CA ASN A 277 13.48 -10.33 5.13
C ASN A 277 13.17 -11.50 6.08
N GLY A 278 11.92 -11.98 6.05
CA GLY A 278 11.50 -13.09 6.91
C GLY A 278 11.79 -12.81 8.38
N LEU A 279 12.49 -13.74 9.04
CA LEU A 279 12.89 -13.60 10.45
C LEU A 279 14.12 -12.70 10.68
N GLN A 280 14.77 -12.19 9.63
CA GLN A 280 15.83 -11.21 9.77
C GLN A 280 15.20 -9.83 10.04
N PRO A 281 15.42 -9.24 11.23
CA PRO A 281 14.77 -8.00 11.60
C PRO A 281 15.24 -6.85 10.70
N ARG A 282 14.27 -6.12 10.15
CA ARG A 282 14.51 -4.78 9.61
C ARG A 282 14.99 -3.85 10.73
N SER A 283 15.64 -2.74 10.40
CA SER A 283 16.17 -1.79 11.40
C SER A 283 15.17 -1.29 12.44
N ASP A 284 13.86 -1.36 12.17
CA ASP A 284 12.78 -1.02 13.12
C ASP A 284 12.16 -2.24 13.82
N GLY A 285 12.79 -3.41 13.72
CA GLY A 285 12.37 -4.66 14.34
C GLY A 285 11.30 -5.44 13.58
N LEU A 286 10.84 -4.97 12.41
CA LEU A 286 9.85 -5.71 11.63
C LEU A 286 10.44 -7.04 11.14
N VAL A 287 9.71 -8.13 11.42
CA VAL A 287 9.96 -9.49 10.92
C VAL A 287 8.66 -10.10 10.38
N TRP A 288 8.81 -11.09 9.51
CA TRP A 288 7.77 -11.91 8.94
C TRP A 288 8.04 -13.37 9.27
N ASP A 289 7.21 -13.95 10.15
CA ASP A 289 7.27 -15.38 10.46
C ASP A 289 6.43 -16.16 9.44
N ARG A 290 6.72 -17.45 9.22
CA ARG A 290 5.87 -18.31 8.40
C ARG A 290 4.43 -18.32 8.89
N SER A 291 4.19 -18.21 10.21
CA SER A 291 2.84 -18.16 10.80
C SER A 291 2.05 -16.92 10.39
N ASP A 292 2.72 -15.86 9.92
CA ASP A 292 2.07 -14.65 9.40
C ASP A 292 1.45 -14.84 8.02
N PHE A 293 1.60 -16.03 7.42
CA PHE A 293 1.10 -16.35 6.09
C PHE A 293 0.18 -17.57 6.14
N GLY A 294 -0.81 -17.58 5.26
CA GLY A 294 -1.63 -18.76 5.00
C GLY A 294 -0.83 -19.91 4.40
N SER A 295 -1.49 -21.01 4.08
CA SER A 295 -0.85 -22.22 3.54
C SER A 295 -0.06 -21.98 2.24
N ASP A 296 -0.50 -21.03 1.40
CA ASP A 296 0.16 -20.69 0.14
C ASP A 296 1.40 -19.79 0.29
N GLY A 297 1.68 -19.32 1.50
CA GLY A 297 2.80 -18.44 1.81
C GLY A 297 2.79 -17.09 1.11
N THR A 298 1.70 -16.74 0.42
CA THR A 298 1.53 -15.52 -0.37
C THR A 298 0.51 -14.58 0.27
N HIS A 299 -0.58 -15.14 0.80
CA HIS A 299 -1.60 -14.40 1.51
C HIS A 299 -1.28 -14.34 3.01
N PRO A 300 -1.52 -13.20 3.66
CA PRO A 300 -1.31 -13.11 5.10
C PRO A 300 -2.36 -13.93 5.87
N SER A 301 -1.91 -14.60 6.92
CA SER A 301 -2.79 -15.18 7.94
C SER A 301 -3.43 -14.08 8.79
N ASN A 302 -4.25 -14.43 9.78
CA ASN A 302 -4.80 -13.44 10.72
C ASN A 302 -3.71 -12.66 11.46
N SER A 303 -2.59 -13.30 11.86
CA SER A 303 -1.50 -12.59 12.54
C SER A 303 -0.77 -11.64 11.58
N GLY A 304 -0.58 -12.03 10.32
CA GLY A 304 0.01 -11.16 9.30
C GLY A 304 -0.89 -9.96 8.99
N ARG A 305 -2.20 -10.18 8.85
CA ARG A 305 -3.20 -9.11 8.66
C ARG A 305 -3.21 -8.16 9.86
N GLN A 306 -3.15 -8.70 11.08
CA GLN A 306 -3.03 -7.91 12.30
C GLN A 306 -1.79 -7.04 12.33
N LYS A 307 -0.64 -7.62 11.99
CA LYS A 307 0.64 -6.92 11.92
C LYS A 307 0.60 -5.75 10.94
N VAL A 308 0.09 -5.97 9.72
CA VAL A 308 -0.10 -4.86 8.75
C VAL A 308 -1.10 -3.83 9.26
N GLY A 309 -2.22 -4.27 9.82
CA GLY A 309 -3.23 -3.38 10.40
C GLY A 309 -2.66 -2.45 11.47
N SER A 310 -1.79 -2.97 12.34
CA SER A 310 -1.12 -2.19 13.38
C SER A 310 -0.07 -1.23 12.81
N LEU A 311 0.65 -1.62 11.76
CA LEU A 311 1.58 -0.73 11.05
C LEU A 311 0.83 0.44 10.39
N LEU A 312 -0.32 0.18 9.76
CA LEU A 312 -1.18 1.20 9.17
C LEU A 312 -1.78 2.13 10.23
N LEU A 313 -2.33 1.57 11.31
CA LEU A 313 -2.90 2.36 12.40
C LEU A 313 -1.84 3.28 13.02
N ARG A 314 -0.64 2.74 13.32
CA ARG A 314 0.48 3.55 13.79
C ARG A 314 0.83 4.65 12.80
N PHE A 315 1.01 4.32 11.52
CA PHE A 315 1.33 5.28 10.47
C PHE A 315 0.32 6.43 10.43
N PHE A 316 -0.98 6.14 10.33
CA PHE A 316 -2.00 7.17 10.22
C PHE A 316 -2.16 8.01 11.50
N LYS A 317 -1.89 7.43 12.67
CA LYS A 317 -1.93 8.16 13.95
C LYS A 317 -0.73 9.07 14.19
N THR A 318 0.45 8.71 13.68
CA THR A 318 1.70 9.41 14.06
C THR A 318 2.36 10.16 12.91
N SER A 319 1.93 9.96 11.67
CA SER A 319 2.56 10.64 10.54
C SER A 319 2.22 12.13 10.54
N PRO A 320 3.21 13.01 10.30
CA PRO A 320 2.99 14.46 10.15
C PRO A 320 2.08 14.82 8.96
N HIS A 321 1.74 13.84 8.11
CA HIS A 321 0.91 14.05 6.94
C HIS A 321 -0.52 13.52 7.13
N THR A 322 -0.84 12.91 8.27
CA THR A 322 -2.11 12.23 8.47
C THR A 322 -2.77 12.51 9.81
N ALA A 323 -1.99 12.73 10.87
CA ALA A 323 -2.52 12.78 12.23
C ALA A 323 -3.59 13.87 12.42
N CYS A 324 -3.46 15.04 11.78
CA CYS A 324 -4.45 16.13 11.84
C CYS A 324 -5.84 15.80 11.31
N TRP A 325 -5.97 14.83 10.39
CA TRP A 325 -7.28 14.40 9.88
C TRP A 325 -7.64 12.97 10.31
N PHE A 326 -6.69 12.17 10.80
CA PHE A 326 -6.96 10.81 11.25
C PHE A 326 -7.35 10.73 12.73
N VAL A 327 -6.71 11.54 13.58
CA VAL A 327 -6.86 11.51 15.04
C VAL A 327 -7.63 12.74 15.51
N VAL A 328 -8.52 12.56 16.50
CA VAL A 328 -9.19 13.68 17.17
C VAL A 328 -8.15 14.56 17.87
N GLY A 329 -8.06 15.83 17.46
CA GLY A 329 -7.09 16.78 18.01
C GLY A 329 -5.64 16.54 17.56
N GLY A 330 -5.41 15.69 16.56
CA GLY A 330 -4.08 15.50 15.98
C GLY A 330 -3.57 16.74 15.24
N SER A 331 -2.27 16.76 14.92
CA SER A 331 -1.62 17.84 14.17
C SER A 331 -0.79 17.30 13.00
N CYS A 332 -0.59 18.14 11.98
CA CYS A 332 0.26 17.86 10.82
C CYS A 332 1.31 18.98 10.74
N ALA A 333 2.60 18.62 10.59
CA ALA A 333 3.73 19.56 10.67
C ALA A 333 4.94 19.14 9.82
#